data_AF-A0A922IPX8-F1
#
_entry.id   AF-A0A922IPX8-F1
#
_cell.length_a   1.000
_cell.length_b   1.000
_cell.length_c   1.000
_cell.angle_alpha   90.00
_cell.angle_beta   90.00
_cell.angle_gamma   90.00
#
_symmetry.space_group_name_H-M   'P 1'
#
loop_
_entity.id
_entity.type
_entity.pdbx_description
1 polymer ?
#
loop_
_entity_poly.entity_id
_entity_poly.type
_entity_poly.pdbx_seq_one_letter_code
_entity_poly.pdbx_strand_id
1 'polypeptide(L)'
;MECTSEPDKESEKSLDEVCQKMDKLSELNGDSPVKLVTKKKKKHKKKTGKCTNGDDSTLMKENETGDTSVNCRENMSSAVKTSNKKSKSENSGVIRQTDPPSIPVCQLYPKGDYPVGQIINYEPGTDCRTAINRTTSEECKARDNAHIEIYQQFREGAEVHRQTRNYIKKWIRPGIRLIDMCEELERTSRALILERGLNAGLAFPTGCSINHCAAHYTPNGGDNTVLNYDDVCKIDFGVHVNGRIIDCAFTLHFNPKFDTLVEAVKDATNTGIKAAGIDVRLCDVGAAIQETMESYEVELDGNTYQVKPIRNLNGHSLGPYQIHAGKTVPIVRGGEQTRMEVCPLIICVILTLFRFQNKMLA
;
A
#
# COMPACT_ATOMS: atom_id res chain seq x y z
N MET A 1 -22.02 24.38 47.75
CA MET A 1 -20.81 23.60 48.09
C MET A 1 -20.02 23.45 46.80
N GLU A 2 -19.00 24.29 46.64
CA GLU A 2 -18.00 24.13 45.58
C GLU A 2 -17.15 22.89 45.89
N CYS A 3 -16.84 22.10 44.88
CA CYS A 3 -15.80 21.07 44.96
C CYS A 3 -14.96 21.18 43.68
N THR A 4 -13.83 21.86 43.80
CA THR A 4 -12.73 21.85 42.85
C THR A 4 -11.89 20.60 43.10
N SER A 5 -11.57 19.84 42.04
CA SER A 5 -10.50 18.84 42.07
C SER A 5 -9.65 18.98 40.81
N GLU A 6 -8.35 19.18 41.02
CA GLU A 6 -7.31 19.24 39.99
C GLU A 6 -6.99 17.81 39.48
N PRO A 7 -6.50 17.63 38.24
CA PRO A 7 -6.11 16.32 37.74
C PRO A 7 -4.67 15.92 38.15
N ASP A 8 -4.53 14.65 38.50
CA ASP A 8 -3.32 13.98 39.00
C ASP A 8 -2.14 13.95 38.00
N LYS A 9 -0.93 14.23 38.53
CA LYS A 9 0.38 14.22 37.83
C LYS A 9 1.08 12.85 37.84
N GLU A 10 0.34 11.75 37.76
CA GLU A 10 0.92 10.40 37.92
C GLU A 10 1.09 9.60 36.61
N SER A 11 0.62 10.11 35.46
CA SER A 11 0.64 9.37 34.19
C SER A 11 1.95 9.47 33.38
N GLU A 12 2.77 10.51 33.57
CA GLU A 12 3.98 10.73 32.79
C GLU A 12 5.17 9.85 33.20
N LYS A 13 5.21 9.33 34.44
CA LYS A 13 6.33 8.49 34.92
C LYS A 13 6.31 7.06 34.39
N SER A 14 5.21 6.61 33.77
CA SER A 14 5.06 5.22 33.32
C SER A 14 5.71 4.92 31.97
N LEU A 15 5.88 5.93 31.10
CA LEU A 15 6.40 5.73 29.74
C LEU A 15 7.93 5.61 29.70
N ASP A 16 8.63 6.35 30.56
CA ASP A 16 10.09 6.29 30.65
C ASP A 16 10.58 4.95 31.21
N GLU A 17 9.83 4.34 32.13
CA GLU A 17 10.14 2.99 32.66
C GLU A 17 9.93 1.89 31.62
N VAL A 18 9.01 2.08 30.66
CA VAL A 18 8.74 1.14 29.57
C VAL A 18 9.84 1.22 28.50
N CYS A 19 10.28 2.43 28.14
CA CYS A 19 11.40 2.62 27.22
C CYS A 19 12.72 2.04 27.78
N GLN A 20 13.00 2.25 29.07
CA GLN A 20 14.19 1.69 29.72
C GLN A 20 14.16 0.15 29.83
N LYS A 21 12.96 -0.46 29.91
CA LYS A 21 12.81 -1.92 29.85
C LYS A 21 13.02 -2.49 28.44
N MET A 22 12.67 -1.74 27.39
CA MET A 22 12.92 -2.14 25.99
C MET A 22 14.41 -2.07 25.64
N ASP A 23 15.12 -1.05 26.13
CA ASP A 23 16.57 -0.91 25.91
C ASP A 23 17.38 -2.00 26.65
N LYS A 24 16.93 -2.43 27.84
CA LYS A 24 17.57 -3.56 28.55
C LYS A 24 17.31 -4.92 27.91
N LEU A 25 16.22 -5.08 27.16
CA LEU A 25 15.89 -6.34 26.49
C LEU A 25 16.69 -6.52 25.18
N SER A 26 17.08 -5.42 24.54
CA SER A 26 17.91 -5.44 23.32
C SER A 26 19.38 -5.74 23.63
N GLU A 27 19.87 -5.42 24.84
CA GLU A 27 21.23 -5.77 25.28
C GLU A 27 21.40 -7.24 25.70
N LEU A 28 20.30 -7.95 26.02
CA LEU A 28 20.32 -9.36 26.46
C LEU A 28 20.22 -10.37 25.32
N ASN A 29 19.76 -9.95 24.13
CA ASN A 29 19.75 -10.77 22.93
C ASN A 29 20.95 -10.40 22.06
N GLY A 30 22.09 -11.03 22.35
CA GLY A 30 23.37 -10.75 21.72
C GLY A 30 23.36 -10.90 20.20
N ASP A 31 23.16 -9.79 19.49
CA ASP A 31 23.51 -9.63 18.09
C ASP A 31 24.72 -8.69 17.98
N SER A 32 25.85 -9.25 17.55
CA SER A 32 27.08 -8.49 17.31
C SER A 32 26.98 -7.71 16.00
N PRO A 33 27.42 -6.43 15.94
CA PRO A 33 27.35 -5.65 14.71
C PRO A 33 28.42 -6.10 13.70
N VAL A 34 27.95 -6.41 12.49
CA VAL A 34 28.79 -6.73 11.32
C VAL A 34 29.63 -5.50 10.93
N LYS A 35 30.96 -5.65 10.95
CA LYS A 35 31.93 -4.62 10.54
C LYS A 35 31.84 -4.33 9.03
N LEU A 36 31.39 -3.12 8.67
CA LEU A 36 31.54 -2.53 7.34
C LEU A 36 32.99 -2.09 7.10
N VAL A 37 33.65 -2.69 6.11
CA VAL A 37 34.98 -2.29 5.64
C VAL A 37 34.86 -0.96 4.87
N THR A 38 35.35 0.14 5.46
CA THR A 38 35.48 1.44 4.81
C THR A 38 36.88 1.59 4.19
N LYS A 39 36.97 1.65 2.84
CA LYS A 39 38.18 2.06 2.13
C LYS A 39 38.38 3.58 2.26
N LYS A 40 39.41 3.99 3.02
CA LYS A 40 39.90 5.37 3.12
C LYS A 40 40.46 5.86 1.77
N LYS A 41 39.89 6.93 1.21
CA LYS A 41 40.52 7.76 0.16
C LYS A 41 41.69 8.56 0.78
N LYS A 42 42.92 8.27 0.37
CA LYS A 42 44.10 9.12 0.67
C LYS A 42 44.23 10.22 -0.41
N LYS A 43 44.19 11.48 0.04
CA LYS A 43 44.61 12.66 -0.73
C LYS A 43 46.11 12.56 -1.03
N HIS A 44 46.51 12.60 -2.31
CA HIS A 44 47.91 12.75 -2.69
C HIS A 44 48.29 14.23 -2.84
N LYS A 45 49.38 14.56 -2.16
CA LYS A 45 50.06 15.85 -2.05
C LYS A 45 50.91 16.08 -3.30
N LYS A 46 50.76 17.24 -3.93
CA LYS A 46 51.57 17.74 -5.05
C LYS A 46 53.01 17.97 -4.55
N LYS A 47 54.01 17.37 -5.21
CA LYS A 47 55.42 17.78 -5.11
C LYS A 47 56.04 17.82 -6.50
N THR A 48 56.66 18.96 -6.74
CA THR A 48 57.46 19.40 -7.88
C THR A 48 58.79 18.66 -7.96
N GLY A 49 59.32 18.46 -9.17
CA GLY A 49 60.64 17.86 -9.36
C GLY A 49 61.06 17.60 -10.82
N LYS A 50 61.42 18.67 -11.52
CA LYS A 50 62.57 18.84 -12.45
C LYS A 50 62.86 17.79 -13.54
N CYS A 51 62.78 18.23 -14.80
CA CYS A 51 63.39 17.63 -15.99
C CYS A 51 64.91 17.89 -16.05
N THR A 52 65.66 16.95 -16.62
CA THR A 52 66.90 17.20 -17.38
C THR A 52 66.96 16.22 -18.56
N ASN A 53 67.39 16.75 -19.71
CA ASN A 53 67.32 16.22 -21.08
C ASN A 53 68.49 15.30 -21.49
N GLY A 54 68.28 14.65 -22.64
CA GLY A 54 69.28 14.20 -23.61
C GLY A 54 69.18 12.69 -23.86
N ASP A 55 69.09 12.14 -25.07
CA ASP A 55 69.00 12.66 -26.44
C ASP A 55 68.51 11.49 -27.31
N ASP A 56 67.92 11.84 -28.46
CA ASP A 56 68.21 11.29 -29.79
C ASP A 56 66.95 11.01 -30.65
N SER A 57 67.19 11.11 -31.94
CA SER A 57 66.42 11.81 -32.95
C SER A 57 65.78 10.85 -33.94
N THR A 58 64.58 11.21 -34.40
CA THR A 58 63.86 10.58 -35.52
C THR A 58 64.42 10.99 -36.87
N LEU A 59 64.53 10.06 -37.83
CA LEU A 59 64.34 10.31 -39.28
C LEU A 59 64.02 8.99 -40.05
N MET A 60 62.78 8.91 -40.58
CA MET A 60 62.38 8.73 -42.00
C MET A 60 62.73 7.52 -42.90
N LYS A 61 61.74 7.21 -43.78
CA LYS A 61 61.75 6.65 -45.17
C LYS A 61 61.55 5.13 -45.40
N GLU A 62 60.44 4.73 -46.06
CA GLU A 62 60.26 4.39 -47.51
C GLU A 62 60.72 2.93 -47.81
N ASN A 63 60.19 2.08 -48.70
CA ASN A 63 59.22 2.13 -49.79
C ASN A 63 58.96 0.68 -50.29
N GLU A 64 57.89 0.50 -51.09
CA GLU A 64 57.76 -0.41 -52.27
C GLU A 64 57.71 -1.94 -52.06
N THR A 65 57.14 -2.82 -52.91
CA THR A 65 56.21 -2.89 -54.07
C THR A 65 55.99 -4.40 -54.34
N GLY A 66 54.96 -4.82 -55.09
CA GLY A 66 54.86 -6.20 -55.59
C GLY A 66 53.47 -6.65 -56.01
N ASP A 67 53.37 -7.25 -57.19
CA ASP A 67 52.25 -7.23 -58.14
C ASP A 67 51.45 -8.56 -58.23
N THR A 68 50.22 -8.47 -58.78
CA THR A 68 49.39 -9.45 -59.56
C THR A 68 49.22 -10.94 -59.10
N SER A 69 48.14 -11.71 -59.31
CA SER A 69 46.86 -11.64 -60.05
C SER A 69 45.99 -12.92 -59.85
N VAL A 70 44.72 -12.86 -60.31
CA VAL A 70 43.76 -13.90 -60.84
C VAL A 70 43.08 -15.04 -60.01
N ASN A 71 41.73 -14.95 -60.03
CA ASN A 71 40.66 -15.90 -60.43
C ASN A 71 40.17 -17.15 -59.65
N CYS A 72 38.84 -17.11 -59.38
CA CYS A 72 37.76 -18.08 -59.69
C CYS A 72 37.54 -19.45 -59.00
N ARG A 73 36.26 -19.60 -58.56
CA ARG A 73 35.29 -20.73 -58.65
C ARG A 73 35.18 -21.79 -57.53
N GLU A 74 33.92 -21.89 -57.06
CA GLU A 74 33.08 -23.05 -56.63
C GLU A 74 33.75 -24.39 -56.27
N ASN A 75 33.48 -24.94 -55.07
CA ASN A 75 32.45 -25.96 -54.78
C ASN A 75 32.62 -26.64 -53.39
N MET A 76 31.46 -27.00 -52.81
CA MET A 76 31.13 -28.10 -51.87
C MET A 76 31.93 -28.42 -50.58
N SER A 77 31.11 -28.60 -49.53
CA SER A 77 31.11 -29.69 -48.52
C SER A 77 31.74 -29.46 -47.13
N SER A 78 30.82 -29.52 -46.15
CA SER A 78 30.89 -30.21 -44.85
C SER A 78 31.92 -29.84 -43.77
N ALA A 79 31.40 -29.95 -42.54
CA ALA A 79 32.05 -30.18 -41.25
C ALA A 79 32.23 -28.96 -40.33
N VAL A 80 31.39 -28.99 -39.30
CA VAL A 80 31.32 -28.18 -38.09
C VAL A 80 32.65 -28.14 -37.32
N LYS A 81 33.06 -26.95 -36.87
CA LYS A 81 33.54 -26.71 -35.49
C LYS A 81 33.69 -25.21 -35.18
N THR A 82 32.92 -24.77 -34.18
CA THR A 82 33.27 -23.82 -33.10
C THR A 82 34.16 -22.62 -33.44
N SER A 83 33.56 -21.43 -33.41
CA SER A 83 33.63 -20.51 -32.25
C SER A 83 33.32 -19.10 -32.74
N ASN A 84 32.19 -18.54 -32.30
CA ASN A 84 32.05 -17.09 -32.31
C ASN A 84 31.36 -16.61 -31.04
N LYS A 85 32.16 -15.88 -30.28
CA LYS A 85 31.90 -15.28 -28.98
C LYS A 85 30.85 -14.18 -29.19
N LYS A 86 29.57 -14.53 -29.12
CA LYS A 86 28.49 -13.54 -29.01
C LYS A 86 28.50 -12.99 -27.60
N SER A 87 28.77 -11.69 -27.50
CA SER A 87 28.56 -10.87 -26.31
C SER A 87 27.18 -11.14 -25.75
N LYS A 88 27.11 -11.60 -24.49
CA LYS A 88 25.88 -11.60 -23.72
C LYS A 88 25.48 -10.14 -23.54
N SER A 89 24.45 -9.71 -24.25
CA SER A 89 23.65 -8.58 -23.81
C SER A 89 23.01 -8.97 -22.48
N GLU A 90 23.39 -8.31 -21.40
CA GLU A 90 22.66 -8.39 -20.13
C GLU A 90 21.26 -7.83 -20.37
N ASN A 91 20.33 -8.72 -20.70
CA ASN A 91 18.92 -8.41 -20.66
C ASN A 91 18.55 -8.48 -19.18
N SER A 92 18.59 -7.35 -18.47
CA SER A 92 18.01 -7.25 -17.13
C SER A 92 16.51 -7.42 -17.28
N GLY A 93 16.05 -8.68 -17.31
CA GLY A 93 14.64 -9.01 -17.45
C GLY A 93 13.87 -8.39 -16.30
N VAL A 94 12.90 -7.54 -16.62
CA VAL A 94 11.95 -7.01 -15.63
C VAL A 94 11.26 -8.21 -14.97
N ILE A 95 11.49 -8.39 -13.66
CA ILE A 95 10.85 -9.45 -12.89
C ILE A 95 9.34 -9.15 -12.88
N ARG A 96 8.53 -10.11 -13.31
CA ARG A 96 7.06 -10.01 -13.33
C ARG A 96 6.48 -10.94 -12.29
N GLN A 97 5.35 -10.56 -11.73
CA GLN A 97 4.58 -11.42 -10.83
C GLN A 97 4.15 -12.73 -11.52
N THR A 98 4.06 -13.81 -10.77
CA THR A 98 3.56 -15.12 -11.23
C THR A 98 2.03 -15.19 -11.23
N ASP A 99 1.47 -16.26 -11.81
CA ASP A 99 0.04 -16.59 -11.73
C ASP A 99 -0.12 -18.05 -11.27
N PRO A 100 -0.55 -18.34 -10.03
CA PRO A 100 -0.96 -17.41 -8.97
C PRO A 100 0.21 -16.56 -8.43
N PRO A 101 -0.06 -15.40 -7.80
CA PRO A 101 0.98 -14.48 -7.34
C PRO A 101 1.76 -15.08 -6.16
N SER A 102 3.10 -15.02 -6.23
CA SER A 102 3.99 -15.67 -5.26
C SER A 102 5.28 -14.91 -4.97
N ILE A 103 5.66 -13.96 -5.83
CA ILE A 103 6.87 -13.17 -5.64
C ILE A 103 6.56 -12.01 -4.69
N PRO A 104 7.29 -11.85 -3.58
CA PRO A 104 7.15 -10.69 -2.70
C PRO A 104 7.25 -9.36 -3.43
N VAL A 105 6.41 -8.40 -3.05
CA VAL A 105 6.36 -7.08 -3.70
C VAL A 105 7.70 -6.34 -3.56
N CYS A 106 8.38 -6.45 -2.41
CA CYS A 106 9.70 -5.86 -2.23
C CYS A 106 10.76 -6.40 -3.21
N GLN A 107 10.59 -7.61 -3.76
CA GLN A 107 11.50 -8.18 -4.78
C GLN A 107 11.16 -7.70 -6.19
N LEU A 108 9.90 -7.33 -6.45
CA LEU A 108 9.48 -6.70 -7.71
C LEU A 108 10.01 -5.26 -7.83
N TYR A 109 10.18 -4.58 -6.68
CA TYR A 109 10.66 -3.19 -6.58
C TYR A 109 11.94 -3.10 -5.73
N PRO A 110 13.09 -3.62 -6.21
CA PRO A 110 14.32 -3.70 -5.41
C PRO A 110 14.90 -2.34 -5.00
N LYS A 111 14.46 -1.24 -5.63
CA LYS A 111 14.87 0.13 -5.26
C LYS A 111 13.94 0.77 -4.23
N GLY A 112 12.85 0.10 -3.82
CA GLY A 112 11.81 0.67 -2.96
C GLY A 112 10.98 1.76 -3.65
N ASP A 113 10.94 1.77 -4.98
CA ASP A 113 10.18 2.69 -5.82
C ASP A 113 8.76 2.16 -6.10
N TYR A 114 8.02 1.90 -5.02
CA TYR A 114 6.67 1.33 -5.12
C TYR A 114 5.69 2.27 -5.85
N PRO A 115 4.70 1.73 -6.59
CA PRO A 115 3.74 2.53 -7.33
C PRO A 115 2.97 3.49 -6.43
N VAL A 116 2.91 4.76 -6.86
CA VAL A 116 2.12 5.78 -6.18
C VAL A 116 0.63 5.51 -6.41
N GLY A 117 -0.19 5.72 -5.37
CA GLY A 117 -1.64 5.71 -5.50
C GLY A 117 -2.18 6.91 -6.27
N GLN A 118 -3.50 7.05 -6.30
CA GLN A 118 -4.13 8.24 -6.88
C GLN A 118 -3.81 9.48 -6.04
N ILE A 119 -3.28 10.52 -6.68
CA ILE A 119 -3.07 11.83 -6.05
C ILE A 119 -4.28 12.70 -6.38
N ILE A 120 -4.97 13.15 -5.35
CA ILE A 120 -6.10 14.08 -5.47
C ILE A 120 -5.67 15.40 -4.84
N ASN A 121 -5.82 16.49 -5.58
CA ASN A 121 -5.56 17.82 -5.05
C ASN A 121 -6.75 18.22 -4.18
N TYR A 122 -6.48 18.80 -3.00
CA TYR A 122 -7.54 19.36 -2.17
C TYR A 122 -8.25 20.49 -2.92
N GLU A 123 -9.58 20.51 -2.84
CA GLU A 123 -10.34 21.64 -3.36
C GLU A 123 -10.29 22.82 -2.37
N PRO A 124 -10.15 24.06 -2.85
CA PRO A 124 -10.29 25.23 -2.00
C PRO A 124 -11.74 25.29 -1.52
N GLY A 125 -11.95 25.13 -0.21
CA GLY A 125 -13.25 25.33 0.42
C GLY A 125 -13.78 26.73 0.17
N THR A 126 -15.10 26.89 0.33
CA THR A 126 -15.89 28.09 0.04
C THR A 126 -15.31 29.39 0.63
N ASP A 127 -14.62 29.30 1.76
CA ASP A 127 -14.05 30.44 2.48
C ASP A 127 -12.64 30.84 2.02
N CYS A 128 -12.05 30.16 1.03
CA CYS A 128 -10.68 30.39 0.52
C CYS A 128 -9.57 30.36 1.59
N ARG A 129 -9.86 29.91 2.82
CA ARG A 129 -8.93 29.81 3.96
C ARG A 129 -8.48 28.37 4.23
N THR A 130 -8.31 27.57 3.19
CA THR A 130 -7.84 26.19 3.30
C THR A 130 -6.35 26.12 3.57
N ALA A 131 -5.90 24.99 4.14
CA ALA A 131 -4.48 24.70 4.37
C ALA A 131 -3.60 24.81 3.12
N ILE A 132 -4.19 24.69 1.92
CA ILE A 132 -3.55 24.95 0.62
C ILE A 132 -2.91 26.35 0.58
N ASN A 133 -3.55 27.34 1.22
CA ASN A 133 -3.12 28.73 1.24
C ASN A 133 -2.24 29.09 2.45
N ARG A 134 -1.98 28.14 3.37
CA ARG A 134 -1.22 28.39 4.62
C ARG A 134 0.27 28.02 4.52
N THR A 135 0.67 27.29 3.50
CA THR A 135 2.04 26.78 3.35
C THR A 135 2.49 26.98 1.91
N THR A 136 3.73 27.39 1.72
CA THR A 136 4.31 27.52 0.38
C THR A 136 4.46 26.14 -0.28
N SER A 137 4.54 26.12 -1.62
CA SER A 137 4.77 24.87 -2.36
C SER A 137 6.08 24.19 -1.91
N GLU A 138 7.08 25.00 -1.58
CA GLU A 138 8.40 24.59 -1.11
C GLU A 138 8.34 23.94 0.28
N GLU A 139 7.60 24.52 1.23
CA GLU A 139 7.42 23.94 2.57
C GLU A 139 6.63 22.63 2.53
N CYS A 140 5.58 22.55 1.71
CA CYS A 140 4.83 21.32 1.47
C CYS A 140 5.73 20.22 0.90
N LYS A 141 6.53 20.53 -0.14
CA LYS A 141 7.49 19.60 -0.73
C LYS A 141 8.55 19.15 0.27
N ALA A 142 9.08 20.06 1.09
CA ALA A 142 10.06 19.71 2.11
C ALA A 142 9.49 18.74 3.16
N ARG A 143 8.26 19.00 3.61
CA ARG A 143 7.54 18.11 4.53
C ARG A 143 7.27 16.74 3.93
N ASP A 144 6.79 16.68 2.68
CA ASP A 144 6.51 15.41 2.00
C ASP A 144 7.80 14.61 1.75
N ASN A 145 8.89 15.28 1.40
CA ASN A 145 10.20 14.65 1.27
C ASN A 145 10.70 14.08 2.62
N ALA A 146 10.42 14.75 3.74
CA ALA A 146 10.78 14.26 5.07
C ALA A 146 10.02 12.98 5.47
N HIS A 147 8.86 12.72 4.85
CA HIS A 147 8.03 11.53 5.14
C HIS A 147 8.05 10.48 4.01
N ILE A 148 8.96 10.60 3.04
CA ILE A 148 8.99 9.72 1.87
C ILE A 148 9.09 8.24 2.24
N GLU A 149 9.87 7.88 3.27
CA GLU A 149 10.01 6.50 3.73
C GLU A 149 8.69 5.93 4.25
N ILE A 150 7.92 6.74 4.99
CA ILE A 150 6.60 6.36 5.49
C ILE A 150 5.65 6.15 4.30
N TYR A 151 5.67 7.05 3.32
CA TYR A 151 4.87 6.89 2.11
C TYR A 151 5.23 5.62 1.32
N GLN A 152 6.51 5.27 1.24
CA GLN A 152 6.93 4.03 0.58
C GLN A 152 6.43 2.78 1.31
N GLN A 153 6.43 2.77 2.64
CA GLN A 153 5.88 1.67 3.45
C GLN A 153 4.37 1.47 3.19
N PHE A 154 3.60 2.57 3.12
CA PHE A 154 2.18 2.49 2.73
C PHE A 154 2.02 2.00 1.28
N ARG A 155 2.85 2.46 0.34
CA ARG A 155 2.77 2.05 -1.07
C ARG A 155 3.11 0.58 -1.27
N GLU A 156 4.08 0.05 -0.53
CA GLU A 156 4.40 -1.39 -0.50
C GLU A 156 3.18 -2.20 -0.07
N GLY A 157 2.62 -1.88 1.11
CA GLY A 157 1.40 -2.53 1.60
C GLY A 157 0.25 -2.39 0.62
N ALA A 158 0.08 -1.23 -0.01
CA ALA A 158 -1.02 -0.99 -0.94
C ALA A 158 -0.88 -1.81 -2.22
N GLU A 159 0.36 -2.03 -2.69
CA GLU A 159 0.64 -2.89 -3.84
C GLU A 159 0.40 -4.37 -3.51
N VAL A 160 0.79 -4.83 -2.32
CA VAL A 160 0.43 -6.16 -1.84
C VAL A 160 -1.09 -6.33 -1.82
N HIS A 161 -1.81 -5.39 -1.22
CA HIS A 161 -3.27 -5.43 -1.16
C HIS A 161 -3.91 -5.50 -2.55
N ARG A 162 -3.42 -4.68 -3.50
CA ARG A 162 -3.87 -4.66 -4.90
C ARG A 162 -3.66 -6.00 -5.60
N GLN A 163 -2.51 -6.62 -5.46
CA GLN A 163 -2.22 -7.91 -6.10
C GLN A 163 -3.03 -9.03 -5.47
N THR A 164 -3.09 -9.10 -4.13
CA THR A 164 -3.89 -10.09 -3.39
C THR A 164 -5.36 -10.01 -3.77
N ARG A 165 -5.98 -8.82 -3.71
CA ARG A 165 -7.41 -8.69 -4.04
C ARG A 165 -7.71 -8.98 -5.51
N ASN A 166 -6.81 -8.65 -6.43
CA ASN A 166 -6.99 -8.93 -7.85
C ASN A 166 -6.97 -10.43 -8.15
N TYR A 167 -6.10 -11.19 -7.46
CA TYR A 167 -6.09 -12.64 -7.53
C TYR A 167 -7.35 -13.25 -6.89
N ILE A 168 -7.66 -12.86 -5.65
CA ILE A 168 -8.75 -13.44 -4.88
C ILE A 168 -10.13 -13.19 -5.53
N LYS A 169 -10.36 -12.02 -6.14
CA LYS A 169 -11.59 -11.77 -6.92
C LYS A 169 -11.82 -12.76 -8.06
N LYS A 170 -10.76 -13.32 -8.65
CA LYS A 170 -10.85 -14.32 -9.74
C LYS A 170 -10.97 -15.74 -9.20
N TRP A 171 -10.46 -15.98 -8.00
CA TRP A 171 -10.42 -17.29 -7.37
C TRP A 171 -11.73 -17.64 -6.64
N ILE A 172 -12.33 -16.66 -5.96
CA ILE A 172 -13.58 -16.84 -5.20
C ILE A 172 -14.73 -17.20 -6.16
N ARG A 173 -15.50 -18.21 -5.78
CA ARG A 173 -16.70 -18.69 -6.49
C ARG A 173 -17.72 -19.25 -5.48
N PRO A 174 -19.02 -19.29 -5.80
CA PRO A 174 -19.99 -19.97 -4.95
C PRO A 174 -19.61 -21.43 -4.72
N GLY A 175 -19.92 -21.95 -3.53
CA GLY A 175 -19.62 -23.32 -3.11
C GLY A 175 -18.32 -23.49 -2.33
N ILE A 176 -17.47 -22.45 -2.23
CA ILE A 176 -16.29 -22.50 -1.35
C ILE A 176 -16.70 -22.25 0.11
N ARG A 177 -16.00 -22.90 1.06
CA ARG A 177 -16.15 -22.55 2.47
C ARG A 177 -15.46 -21.22 2.74
N LEU A 178 -16.03 -20.44 3.65
CA LEU A 178 -15.44 -19.15 4.02
C LEU A 178 -14.06 -19.33 4.65
N ILE A 179 -13.82 -20.45 5.36
CA ILE A 179 -12.51 -20.75 5.95
C ILE A 179 -11.44 -20.95 4.87
N ASP A 180 -11.74 -21.72 3.82
CA ASP A 180 -10.80 -21.96 2.70
C ASP A 180 -10.51 -20.66 1.94
N MET A 181 -11.51 -19.77 1.85
CA MET A 181 -11.37 -18.45 1.25
C MET A 181 -10.43 -17.55 2.06
N CYS A 182 -10.63 -17.46 3.38
CA CYS A 182 -9.77 -16.66 4.24
C CYS A 182 -8.34 -17.20 4.26
N GLU A 183 -8.16 -18.52 4.39
CA GLU A 183 -6.84 -19.15 4.37
C GLU A 183 -6.08 -18.87 3.07
N GLU A 184 -6.75 -18.99 1.90
CA GLU A 184 -6.11 -18.73 0.61
C GLU A 184 -5.74 -17.25 0.41
N LEU A 185 -6.62 -16.32 0.84
CA LEU A 185 -6.34 -14.88 0.83
C LEU A 185 -5.13 -14.57 1.71
N GLU A 186 -5.14 -15.05 2.95
CA GLU A 186 -4.07 -14.75 3.90
C GLU A 186 -2.75 -15.40 3.51
N ARG A 187 -2.77 -16.63 2.99
CA ARG A 187 -1.58 -17.31 2.44
C ARG A 187 -0.96 -16.48 1.33
N THR A 188 -1.78 -15.97 0.41
CA THR A 188 -1.34 -15.11 -0.68
C THR A 188 -0.76 -13.79 -0.13
N SER A 189 -1.48 -13.16 0.79
CA SER A 189 -1.07 -11.88 1.39
C SER A 189 0.26 -11.99 2.15
N ARG A 190 0.44 -13.04 2.97
CA ARG A 190 1.69 -13.33 3.70
C ARG A 190 2.87 -13.56 2.76
N ALA A 191 2.65 -14.25 1.63
CA ALA A 191 3.69 -14.46 0.63
C ALA A 191 4.09 -13.14 -0.05
N LEU A 192 3.12 -12.31 -0.44
CA LEU A 192 3.37 -11.07 -1.17
C LEU A 192 3.97 -9.95 -0.30
N ILE A 193 3.60 -9.88 0.98
CA ILE A 193 4.23 -8.94 1.94
C ILE A 193 5.59 -9.44 2.44
N LEU A 194 5.90 -10.72 2.23
CA LEU A 194 7.02 -11.43 2.85
C LEU A 194 6.98 -11.22 4.37
N GLU A 195 6.05 -11.91 5.03
CA GLU A 195 5.80 -11.77 6.47
C GLU A 195 7.08 -11.95 7.31
N ARG A 196 7.34 -11.00 8.22
CA ARG A 196 8.56 -10.89 9.03
C ARG A 196 8.23 -10.34 10.43
N GLY A 197 7.58 -11.15 11.26
CA GLY A 197 7.17 -10.74 12.61
C GLY A 197 6.36 -9.43 12.57
N LEU A 198 6.71 -8.47 13.43
CA LEU A 198 6.03 -7.17 13.47
C LEU A 198 6.49 -6.18 12.37
N ASN A 199 7.55 -6.49 11.62
CA ASN A 199 8.06 -5.57 10.60
C ASN A 199 7.21 -5.60 9.32
N ALA A 200 6.57 -6.71 9.01
CA ALA A 200 5.74 -6.85 7.81
C ALA A 200 4.78 -8.02 7.99
N GLY A 201 3.50 -7.84 7.71
CA GLY A 201 2.50 -8.88 7.95
C GLY A 201 1.07 -8.43 7.68
N LEU A 202 0.12 -9.22 8.17
CA LEU A 202 -1.31 -8.91 8.13
C LEU A 202 -1.65 -7.95 9.27
N ALA A 203 -2.37 -6.88 8.98
CA ALA A 203 -2.71 -5.86 9.98
C ALA A 203 -3.87 -6.26 10.88
N PHE A 204 -4.83 -7.01 10.33
CA PHE A 204 -6.01 -7.52 11.01
C PHE A 204 -6.57 -8.76 10.27
N PRO A 205 -7.43 -9.56 10.90
CA PRO A 205 -7.99 -10.77 10.29
C PRO A 205 -8.79 -10.49 9.01
N THR A 206 -8.89 -11.47 8.13
CA THR A 206 -9.71 -11.36 6.92
C THR A 206 -11.20 -11.40 7.26
N GLY A 207 -11.84 -10.23 7.26
CA GLY A 207 -13.28 -10.10 7.32
C GLY A 207 -13.94 -10.63 6.04
N CYS A 208 -14.96 -11.46 6.20
CA CYS A 208 -15.76 -12.03 5.12
C CYS A 208 -17.26 -12.01 5.46
N SER A 209 -17.71 -10.94 6.12
CA SER A 209 -19.09 -10.80 6.57
C SER A 209 -20.08 -10.94 5.41
N ILE A 210 -21.06 -11.84 5.56
CA ILE A 210 -22.07 -12.13 4.54
C ILE A 210 -23.42 -11.48 4.87
N ASN A 211 -24.11 -11.02 3.84
CA ASN A 211 -25.49 -10.53 3.89
C ASN A 211 -25.70 -9.42 4.94
N HIS A 212 -26.59 -9.64 5.91
CA HIS A 212 -26.95 -8.68 6.94
C HIS A 212 -25.82 -8.39 7.95
N CYS A 213 -24.80 -9.25 8.04
CA CYS A 213 -23.60 -8.97 8.83
C CYS A 213 -22.72 -8.00 8.06
N ALA A 214 -22.45 -6.82 8.60
CA ALA A 214 -21.75 -5.77 7.87
C ALA A 214 -20.22 -5.88 7.92
N ALA A 215 -19.66 -6.21 9.10
CA ALA A 215 -18.23 -6.27 9.36
C ALA A 215 -17.90 -7.26 10.49
N HIS A 216 -16.60 -7.48 10.71
CA HIS A 216 -16.02 -8.20 11.84
C HIS A 216 -16.44 -9.67 11.99
N TYR A 217 -16.86 -10.30 10.90
CA TYR A 217 -17.02 -11.76 10.86
C TYR A 217 -15.89 -12.37 10.04
N THR A 218 -15.24 -13.37 10.63
CA THR A 218 -14.28 -14.28 10.00
C THR A 218 -14.52 -15.67 10.61
N PRO A 219 -14.42 -16.77 9.86
CA PRO A 219 -14.73 -18.10 10.34
C PRO A 219 -13.73 -18.55 11.42
N ASN A 220 -14.24 -19.11 12.51
CA ASN A 220 -13.43 -19.81 13.50
C ASN A 220 -13.23 -21.29 13.11
N GLY A 221 -12.34 -22.00 13.81
CA GLY A 221 -12.19 -23.44 13.65
C GLY A 221 -13.52 -24.18 13.83
N GLY A 222 -13.91 -24.96 12.81
CA GLY A 222 -15.18 -25.70 12.78
C GLY A 222 -16.35 -24.96 12.11
N ASP A 223 -16.14 -23.73 11.65
CA ASP A 223 -17.13 -23.03 10.82
C ASP A 223 -17.22 -23.67 9.42
N ASN A 224 -18.40 -24.17 9.08
CA ASN A 224 -18.69 -24.84 7.82
C ASN A 224 -19.52 -23.96 6.87
N THR A 225 -19.57 -22.64 7.10
CA THR A 225 -20.31 -21.71 6.25
C THR A 225 -19.75 -21.72 4.84
N VAL A 226 -20.64 -21.87 3.86
CA VAL A 226 -20.33 -21.91 2.43
C VAL A 226 -20.86 -20.64 1.79
N LEU A 227 -20.06 -20.03 0.92
CA LEU A 227 -20.45 -18.87 0.12
C LEU A 227 -21.44 -19.29 -0.97
N ASN A 228 -22.61 -18.67 -1.02
CA ASN A 228 -23.66 -18.98 -1.99
C ASN A 228 -23.73 -17.93 -3.12
N TYR A 229 -24.49 -18.24 -4.17
CA TYR A 229 -24.67 -17.35 -5.33
C TYR A 229 -25.36 -16.02 -4.97
N ASP A 230 -26.36 -16.08 -4.09
CA ASP A 230 -27.12 -14.91 -3.64
C ASP A 230 -26.50 -14.20 -2.43
N ASP A 231 -25.32 -14.65 -1.97
CA ASP A 231 -24.64 -13.99 -0.87
C ASP A 231 -23.96 -12.70 -1.34
N VAL A 232 -24.00 -11.69 -0.47
CA VAL A 232 -23.18 -10.49 -0.59
C VAL A 232 -22.13 -10.46 0.50
N CYS A 233 -20.89 -10.77 0.12
CA CYS A 233 -19.76 -10.93 1.01
C CYS A 233 -18.88 -9.69 0.98
N LYS A 234 -18.59 -9.11 2.15
CA LYS A 234 -17.65 -7.99 2.29
C LYS A 234 -16.30 -8.58 2.64
N ILE A 235 -15.34 -8.48 1.72
CA ILE A 235 -13.96 -8.92 1.90
C ILE A 235 -13.16 -7.72 2.39
N ASP A 236 -12.75 -7.78 3.66
CA ASP A 236 -12.04 -6.71 4.34
C ASP A 236 -10.78 -7.28 4.97
N PHE A 237 -9.61 -6.82 4.52
CA PHE A 237 -8.34 -7.33 5.01
C PHE A 237 -7.28 -6.25 4.96
N GLY A 238 -6.33 -6.34 5.89
CA GLY A 238 -5.27 -5.36 6.02
C GLY A 238 -3.88 -5.96 5.95
N VAL A 239 -2.94 -5.15 5.47
CA VAL A 239 -1.52 -5.46 5.45
C VAL A 239 -0.74 -4.30 6.04
N HIS A 240 0.44 -4.56 6.59
CA HIS A 240 1.29 -3.48 7.09
C HIS A 240 2.76 -3.72 6.79
N VAL A 241 3.50 -2.61 6.74
CA VAL A 241 4.97 -2.57 6.78
C VAL A 241 5.36 -1.61 7.91
N ASN A 242 6.09 -2.10 8.91
CA ASN A 242 6.51 -1.37 10.11
C ASN A 242 5.35 -0.59 10.78
N GLY A 243 4.20 -1.24 10.92
CA GLY A 243 2.99 -0.64 11.50
C GLY A 243 2.26 0.37 10.62
N ARG A 244 2.69 0.58 9.37
CA ARG A 244 1.96 1.39 8.37
C ARG A 244 0.88 0.53 7.73
N ILE A 245 -0.33 0.65 8.25
CA ILE A 245 -1.47 -0.21 7.90
C ILE A 245 -2.14 0.28 6.61
N ILE A 246 -2.41 -0.66 5.71
CA ILE A 246 -3.38 -0.50 4.64
C ILE A 246 -4.63 -1.26 5.03
N ASP A 247 -5.69 -0.52 5.23
CA ASP A 247 -7.04 -1.00 5.47
C ASP A 247 -7.87 -0.67 4.22
N CYS A 248 -8.34 -1.70 3.54
CA CYS A 248 -9.09 -1.56 2.31
C CYS A 248 -9.96 -2.81 2.12
N ALA A 249 -11.23 -2.59 1.78
CA ALA A 249 -12.20 -3.65 1.56
C ALA A 249 -12.85 -3.54 0.18
N PHE A 250 -13.54 -4.61 -0.21
CA PHE A 250 -14.47 -4.59 -1.33
C PHE A 250 -15.62 -5.56 -1.10
N THR A 251 -16.73 -5.29 -1.76
CA THR A 251 -17.89 -6.20 -1.77
C THR A 251 -17.78 -7.16 -2.95
N LEU A 252 -18.09 -8.42 -2.71
CA LEU A 252 -18.20 -9.48 -3.70
C LEU A 252 -19.63 -10.01 -3.70
N HIS A 253 -20.20 -10.10 -4.89
CA HIS A 253 -21.53 -10.64 -5.16
C HIS A 253 -21.51 -11.30 -6.54
N PHE A 254 -22.34 -12.32 -6.73
CA PHE A 254 -22.44 -13.02 -8.01
C PHE A 254 -23.75 -12.74 -8.73
N ASN A 255 -24.83 -12.50 -7.97
CA ASN A 255 -26.11 -12.14 -8.54
C ASN A 255 -26.13 -10.65 -8.92
N PRO A 256 -26.33 -10.29 -10.21
CA PRO A 256 -26.38 -8.90 -10.67
C PRO A 256 -27.45 -8.04 -10.01
N LYS A 257 -28.44 -8.63 -9.33
CA LYS A 257 -29.46 -7.86 -8.57
C LYS A 257 -28.86 -6.93 -7.52
N PHE A 258 -27.62 -7.17 -7.08
CA PHE A 258 -26.92 -6.32 -6.12
C PHE A 258 -25.99 -5.27 -6.76
N ASP A 259 -25.90 -5.20 -8.09
CA ASP A 259 -24.98 -4.27 -8.79
C ASP A 259 -25.20 -2.82 -8.35
N THR A 260 -26.45 -2.34 -8.41
CA THR A 260 -26.80 -0.97 -8.02
C THR A 260 -26.51 -0.68 -6.55
N LEU A 261 -26.70 -1.68 -5.67
CA LEU A 261 -26.40 -1.53 -4.24
C LEU A 261 -24.89 -1.37 -4.00
N VAL A 262 -24.08 -2.19 -4.67
CA VAL A 262 -22.62 -2.11 -4.58
C VAL A 262 -22.10 -0.83 -5.24
N GLU A 263 -22.72 -0.38 -6.33
CA GLU A 263 -22.42 0.89 -6.98
C GLU A 263 -22.70 2.09 -6.07
N ALA A 264 -23.88 2.16 -5.44
CA ALA A 264 -24.25 3.21 -4.49
C ALA A 264 -23.21 3.36 -3.37
N VAL A 265 -22.78 2.23 -2.82
CA VAL A 265 -21.81 2.18 -1.71
C VAL A 265 -20.41 2.58 -2.15
N LYS A 266 -20.02 2.17 -3.36
CA LYS A 266 -18.75 2.56 -3.97
C LYS A 266 -18.72 4.06 -4.26
N ASP A 267 -19.81 4.62 -4.79
CA ASP A 267 -19.92 6.04 -5.09
C ASP A 267 -19.90 6.88 -3.82
N ALA A 268 -20.69 6.52 -2.81
CA ALA A 268 -20.68 7.17 -1.50
C ALA A 268 -19.29 7.16 -0.84
N THR A 269 -18.57 6.03 -0.94
CA THR A 269 -17.18 5.92 -0.46
C THR A 269 -16.25 6.86 -1.21
N ASN A 270 -16.36 6.94 -2.54
CA ASN A 270 -15.57 7.86 -3.36
C ASN A 270 -15.92 9.33 -3.08
N THR A 271 -17.19 9.65 -2.81
CA THR A 271 -17.59 10.99 -2.36
C THR A 271 -16.92 11.33 -1.04
N GLY A 272 -16.91 10.41 -0.08
CA GLY A 272 -16.17 10.59 1.17
C GLY A 272 -14.68 10.85 0.94
N ILE A 273 -14.03 10.10 0.05
CA ILE A 273 -12.61 10.28 -0.30
C ILE A 273 -12.36 11.67 -0.91
N LYS A 274 -13.26 12.14 -1.79
CA LYS A 274 -13.16 13.48 -2.40
C LYS A 274 -13.41 14.60 -1.40
N ALA A 275 -14.37 14.40 -0.47
CA ALA A 275 -14.70 15.37 0.56
C ALA A 275 -13.65 15.43 1.68
N ALA A 276 -12.90 14.35 1.89
CA ALA A 276 -11.84 14.29 2.89
C ALA A 276 -10.69 15.24 2.52
N GLY A 277 -10.22 16.00 3.51
CA GLY A 277 -9.05 16.83 3.33
C GLY A 277 -8.65 17.57 4.58
N ILE A 278 -7.45 18.14 4.55
CA ILE A 278 -6.93 18.93 5.68
C ILE A 278 -7.92 20.06 6.00
N ASP A 279 -8.16 20.27 7.29
CA ASP A 279 -9.10 21.25 7.87
C ASP A 279 -10.60 20.97 7.59
N VAL A 280 -10.94 19.89 6.88
CA VAL A 280 -12.35 19.49 6.68
C VAL A 280 -12.92 18.93 7.98
N ARG A 281 -14.16 19.32 8.33
CA ARG A 281 -14.88 18.77 9.48
C ARG A 281 -15.36 17.37 9.15
N LEU A 282 -15.18 16.43 10.07
CA LEU A 282 -15.59 15.04 9.89
C LEU A 282 -17.10 14.90 9.64
N CYS A 283 -17.92 15.73 10.29
CA CYS A 283 -19.38 15.76 10.04
C CYS A 283 -19.76 16.14 8.60
N ASP A 284 -18.97 16.97 7.92
CA ASP A 284 -19.26 17.39 6.54
C ASP A 284 -18.98 16.23 5.57
N VAL A 285 -17.95 15.45 5.83
CA VAL A 285 -17.67 14.20 5.10
C VAL A 285 -18.85 13.22 5.27
N GLY A 286 -19.34 13.04 6.50
CA GLY A 286 -20.48 12.17 6.76
C GLY A 286 -21.79 12.62 6.10
N ALA A 287 -22.02 13.93 6.02
CA ALA A 287 -23.16 14.49 5.32
C ALA A 287 -23.09 14.21 3.79
N ALA A 288 -21.92 14.41 3.18
CA ALA A 288 -21.71 14.16 1.75
C ALA A 288 -21.85 12.67 1.38
N ILE A 289 -21.33 11.78 2.23
CA ILE A 289 -21.49 10.32 2.08
C ILE A 289 -22.97 9.94 2.14
N GLN A 290 -23.70 10.45 3.14
CA GLN A 290 -25.12 10.15 3.30
C GLN A 290 -25.95 10.62 2.12
N GLU A 291 -25.74 11.86 1.67
CA GLU A 291 -26.45 12.44 0.53
C GLU A 291 -26.24 11.60 -0.73
N THR A 292 -24.99 11.20 -1.00
CA THR A 292 -24.68 10.33 -2.15
C THR A 292 -25.37 8.99 -2.00
N MET A 293 -25.25 8.33 -0.85
CA MET A 293 -25.81 6.99 -0.65
C MET A 293 -27.35 6.99 -0.75
N GLU A 294 -28.01 7.93 -0.09
CA GLU A 294 -29.48 8.02 -0.05
C GLU A 294 -30.08 8.53 -1.38
N SER A 295 -29.26 8.94 -2.35
CA SER A 295 -29.70 9.26 -3.72
C SER A 295 -29.96 8.02 -4.58
N TYR A 296 -29.51 6.84 -4.16
CA TYR A 296 -29.73 5.58 -4.87
C TYR A 296 -30.96 4.84 -4.33
N GLU A 297 -31.69 4.24 -5.26
CA GLU A 297 -32.75 3.26 -5.01
C GLU A 297 -32.37 1.92 -5.65
N VAL A 298 -32.75 0.82 -5.02
CA VAL A 298 -32.50 -0.54 -5.52
C VAL A 298 -33.78 -1.34 -5.50
N GLU A 299 -34.01 -2.16 -6.52
CA GLU A 299 -35.10 -3.12 -6.55
C GLU A 299 -34.54 -4.51 -6.22
N LEU A 300 -35.02 -5.11 -5.14
CA LEU A 300 -34.61 -6.43 -4.69
C LEU A 300 -35.86 -7.27 -4.43
N ASP A 301 -35.96 -8.38 -5.14
CA ASP A 301 -37.01 -9.38 -4.97
C ASP A 301 -38.43 -8.76 -5.02
N GLY A 302 -38.64 -7.81 -5.95
CA GLY A 302 -39.93 -7.14 -6.20
C GLY A 302 -40.24 -5.95 -5.28
N ASN A 303 -39.30 -5.55 -4.42
CA ASN A 303 -39.45 -4.40 -3.52
C ASN A 303 -38.38 -3.34 -3.80
N THR A 304 -38.78 -2.07 -3.78
CA THR A 304 -37.86 -0.93 -3.94
C THR A 304 -37.40 -0.43 -2.56
N TYR A 305 -36.10 -0.19 -2.43
CA TYR A 305 -35.46 0.30 -1.22
C TYR A 305 -34.56 1.49 -1.53
N GLN A 306 -34.67 2.55 -0.74
CA GLN A 306 -33.64 3.58 -0.68
C GLN A 306 -32.43 3.01 0.06
N VAL A 307 -31.23 3.18 -0.50
CA VAL A 307 -29.99 2.72 0.15
C VAL A 307 -29.69 3.61 1.36
N LYS A 308 -29.40 3.01 2.52
CA LYS A 308 -29.18 3.73 3.77
C LYS A 308 -27.81 3.41 4.38
N PRO A 309 -27.04 4.43 4.81
CA PRO A 309 -25.82 4.20 5.58
C PRO A 309 -26.11 3.52 6.92
N ILE A 310 -25.22 2.63 7.38
CA ILE A 310 -25.29 2.08 8.74
C ILE A 310 -24.79 3.15 9.71
N ARG A 311 -25.71 3.95 10.28
CA ARG A 311 -25.39 5.12 11.13
C ARG A 311 -24.39 4.91 12.27
N ASN A 312 -24.22 3.68 12.76
CA ASN A 312 -23.33 3.33 13.87
C ASN A 312 -22.04 2.62 13.41
N LEU A 313 -21.74 2.63 12.12
CA LEU A 313 -20.44 2.26 11.55
C LEU A 313 -19.81 3.50 10.94
N ASN A 314 -18.49 3.55 10.97
CA ASN A 314 -17.74 4.75 10.69
C ASN A 314 -16.42 4.40 10.03
N GLY A 315 -15.87 5.37 9.32
CA GLY A 315 -14.45 5.41 9.05
C GLY A 315 -13.63 5.75 10.29
N HIS A 316 -12.31 5.70 10.19
CA HIS A 316 -11.42 6.00 11.30
C HIS A 316 -10.04 6.46 10.85
N SER A 317 -9.33 7.17 11.75
CA SER A 317 -7.90 7.46 11.60
C SER A 317 -7.05 6.23 11.89
N LEU A 318 -5.98 6.03 11.11
CA LEU A 318 -4.93 5.04 11.39
C LEU A 318 -3.73 5.66 12.14
N GLY A 319 -3.09 4.86 12.99
CA GLY A 319 -1.81 5.16 13.62
C GLY A 319 -0.80 4.02 13.41
N PRO A 320 0.48 4.21 13.77
CA PRO A 320 1.47 3.14 13.71
C PRO A 320 1.03 1.96 14.59
N TYR A 321 0.82 0.78 13.99
CA TYR A 321 0.31 -0.42 14.67
C TYR A 321 -1.07 -0.25 15.34
N GLN A 322 -1.80 0.82 15.01
CA GLN A 322 -3.07 1.15 15.64
C GLN A 322 -4.14 1.35 14.57
N ILE A 323 -5.02 0.35 14.42
CA ILE A 323 -6.10 0.39 13.43
C ILE A 323 -7.08 1.52 13.71
N HIS A 324 -7.41 1.79 14.98
CA HIS A 324 -8.29 2.90 15.37
C HIS A 324 -7.51 3.90 16.25
N ALA A 325 -7.04 5.00 15.65
CA ALA A 325 -6.22 6.03 16.31
C ALA A 325 -7.02 7.19 16.94
N GLY A 326 -8.29 6.95 17.28
CA GLY A 326 -9.10 7.84 18.11
C GLY A 326 -10.07 8.78 17.38
N LYS A 327 -9.83 9.14 16.10
CA LYS A 327 -10.81 9.91 15.32
C LYS A 327 -11.71 9.00 14.50
N THR A 328 -13.01 9.25 14.53
CA THR A 328 -14.04 8.52 13.77
C THR A 328 -14.63 9.38 12.67
N VAL A 329 -14.77 8.84 11.47
CA VAL A 329 -15.33 9.56 10.31
C VAL A 329 -16.77 9.09 10.09
N PRO A 330 -17.77 9.95 10.37
CA PRO A 330 -19.16 9.57 10.22
C PRO A 330 -19.52 9.32 8.76
N ILE A 331 -20.57 8.52 8.54
CA ILE A 331 -21.18 8.26 7.22
C ILE A 331 -22.64 8.73 7.15
N VAL A 332 -23.05 9.48 8.17
CA VAL A 332 -24.35 10.15 8.27
C VAL A 332 -24.13 11.60 8.70
N ARG A 333 -25.07 12.48 8.35
CA ARG A 333 -25.08 13.86 8.84
C ARG A 333 -25.13 13.90 10.37
N GLY A 334 -24.52 14.93 10.93
CA GLY A 334 -24.32 15.07 12.37
C GLY A 334 -22.95 14.58 12.80
N GLY A 335 -22.78 14.40 14.10
CA GLY A 335 -21.49 14.04 14.70
C GLY A 335 -20.64 15.27 15.07
N GLU A 336 -19.38 15.01 15.37
CA GLU A 336 -18.45 16.02 15.87
C GLU A 336 -17.95 16.94 14.77
N GLN A 337 -17.69 18.21 15.13
CA GLN A 337 -17.07 19.19 14.24
C GLN A 337 -15.53 19.10 14.24
N THR A 338 -14.97 18.02 14.80
CA THR A 338 -13.54 17.69 14.76
C THR A 338 -13.05 17.77 13.32
N ARG A 339 -11.88 18.40 13.12
CA ARG A 339 -11.28 18.57 11.79
C ARG A 339 -10.21 17.52 11.53
N MET A 340 -10.05 17.17 10.25
CA MET A 340 -8.88 16.46 9.78
C MET A 340 -7.66 17.40 9.85
N GLU A 341 -6.55 16.90 10.37
CA GLU A 341 -5.35 17.68 10.65
C GLU A 341 -4.18 17.29 9.74
N VAL A 342 -3.23 18.21 9.67
CA VAL A 342 -1.88 17.97 9.14
C VAL A 342 -1.02 17.29 10.20
N CYS A 343 -0.86 15.98 10.14
CA CYS A 343 0.20 15.25 10.85
C CYS A 343 0.38 13.87 10.22
N PRO A 344 1.51 13.17 10.42
CA PRO A 344 2.25 12.54 9.32
C PRO A 344 1.47 11.60 8.42
N LEU A 345 0.37 10.99 8.86
CA LEU A 345 -0.69 10.50 7.98
C LEU A 345 -1.97 10.30 8.79
N ILE A 346 -2.98 11.15 8.63
CA ILE A 346 -4.37 10.72 8.86
C ILE A 346 -4.77 9.94 7.62
N ILE A 347 -4.54 8.62 7.64
CA ILE A 347 -5.27 7.74 6.73
C ILE A 347 -6.64 7.59 7.36
N CYS A 348 -7.61 8.21 6.72
CA CYS A 348 -9.00 7.96 6.99
C CYS A 348 -9.41 6.75 6.14
N VAL A 349 -9.77 5.65 6.79
CA VAL A 349 -10.52 4.59 6.11
C VAL A 349 -11.94 5.11 5.98
N ILE A 350 -12.45 5.23 4.76
CA ILE A 350 -13.87 5.51 4.53
C ILE A 350 -14.45 4.20 4.04
N LEU A 351 -14.94 3.39 4.97
CA LEU A 351 -15.63 2.16 4.65
C LEU A 351 -17.12 2.43 4.81
N THR A 352 -17.83 2.54 3.70
CA THR A 352 -19.28 2.60 3.76
C THR A 352 -19.81 1.18 3.71
N LEU A 353 -20.44 0.75 4.79
CA LEU A 353 -21.08 -0.55 4.90
C LEU A 353 -22.59 -0.40 4.82
N PHE A 354 -23.22 -1.39 4.22
CA PHE A 354 -24.67 -1.53 4.19
C PHE A 354 -25.07 -2.84 4.88
N ARG A 355 -26.30 -2.86 5.37
CA ARG A 355 -26.90 -4.03 6.01
C ARG A 355 -28.25 -4.26 5.36
N PHE A 356 -28.52 -5.49 4.93
CA PHE A 356 -29.89 -5.93 4.71
C PHE A 356 -30.63 -5.89 6.06
N GLN A 357 -31.65 -5.05 6.18
CA GLN A 357 -32.52 -5.11 7.35
C GLN A 357 -33.26 -6.45 7.31
N ASN A 358 -33.19 -7.24 8.39
CA ASN A 358 -33.95 -8.50 8.52
C ASN A 358 -35.48 -8.33 8.49
N LYS A 359 -36.00 -7.12 8.23
CA LYS A 359 -37.40 -6.91 7.80
C LYS A 359 -37.61 -7.11 6.30
N MET A 360 -36.68 -7.77 5.60
CA MET A 360 -36.80 -8.14 4.19
C MET A 360 -37.22 -9.60 3.97
N LEU A 361 -37.38 -10.41 5.03
CA LEU A 361 -37.93 -11.77 4.96
C LEU A 361 -38.64 -12.12 6.29
N ALA A 362 -39.84 -11.58 6.50
CA ALA A 362 -40.84 -12.11 7.43
C ALA A 362 -42.23 -11.58 7.05
#